data_AF-A0A8J4UN49-F1
#
_entry.id   AF-A0A8J4UN49-F1
#
_cell.length_a   1.000
_cell.length_b   1.000
_cell.length_c   1.000
_cell.angle_alpha   90.00
_cell.angle_beta   90.00
_cell.angle_gamma   90.00
#
_symmetry.space_group_name_H-M   'P 1'
#
loop_
_entity.id
_entity.type
_entity.pdbx_description
1 polymer ?
#
loop_
_entity_poly.entity_id
_entity_poly.type
_entity_poly.pdbx_seq_one_letter_code
_entity_poly.pdbx_strand_id
1 'polypeptide(L)'
;MKVASVLFALAALCGIIVASRRHCPDLTVESCECAAERSGALNRRSARVTVACDDADLTDTLEPRALLTTTTSLILSNNKISMVKNGSFFGLHSLERLDLRSNLISTVEPGAFRGLVMLKR
;
A
#
# COMPACT_ATOMS: atom_id res chain seq x y z
N MET A 1 18.47 20.44 36.87
CA MET A 1 19.06 20.25 35.53
C MET A 1 18.29 19.12 34.86
N LYS A 2 17.50 19.48 33.83
CA LYS A 2 16.64 18.66 32.94
C LYS A 2 15.85 17.49 33.55
N VAL A 3 14.63 17.83 33.97
CA VAL A 3 13.46 16.94 34.04
C VAL A 3 12.93 16.78 32.61
N ALA A 4 12.69 15.55 32.14
CA ALA A 4 11.93 15.28 30.93
C ALA A 4 11.00 14.10 31.18
N SER A 5 9.71 14.41 31.19
CA SER A 5 8.59 13.50 31.32
C SER A 5 8.32 12.75 30.00
N VAL A 6 7.48 11.71 30.10
CA VAL A 6 6.42 11.29 29.14
C VAL A 6 6.59 9.90 28.48
N LEU A 7 5.52 9.10 28.69
CA LEU A 7 4.95 7.96 27.94
C LEU A 7 5.76 6.67 27.73
N PHE A 8 5.17 5.55 28.18
CA PHE A 8 4.98 4.38 27.33
C PHE A 8 3.57 3.84 27.52
N ALA A 9 2.73 4.09 26.51
CA ALA A 9 1.41 3.49 26.38
C ALA A 9 1.55 2.01 26.04
N LEU A 10 0.65 1.20 26.59
CA LEU A 10 0.55 -0.24 26.42
C LEU A 10 0.28 -0.60 24.95
N ALA A 11 1.30 -1.06 24.22
CA ALA A 11 1.12 -1.71 22.93
C ALA A 11 1.04 -3.23 23.17
N ALA A 12 -0.09 -3.77 22.74
CA ALA A 12 -0.56 -5.12 22.98
C ALA A 12 0.40 -6.21 22.48
N LEU A 13 0.36 -7.34 23.19
CA LEU A 13 0.90 -8.64 22.81
C LEU A 13 0.49 -9.01 21.37
N CYS A 14 1.38 -8.82 20.41
CA CYS A 14 1.36 -9.60 19.17
C CYS A 14 2.57 -10.54 19.21
N GLY A 15 2.28 -11.79 19.60
CA GLY A 15 3.26 -12.85 19.74
C GLY A 15 3.90 -13.22 18.41
N ILE A 16 5.22 -13.33 18.44
CA ILE A 16 6.05 -14.33 17.74
C ILE A 16 5.46 -14.86 16.42
N ILE A 17 5.57 -14.07 15.35
CA ILE A 17 6.00 -14.60 14.05
C ILE A 17 6.89 -13.53 13.44
N VAL A 18 8.20 -13.78 13.37
CA VAL A 18 9.05 -13.10 12.38
C VAL A 18 8.55 -13.58 11.02
N ALA A 19 7.55 -12.88 10.48
CA ALA A 19 7.10 -13.10 9.12
C ALA A 19 8.30 -12.79 8.23
N SER A 20 8.83 -13.81 7.56
CA SER A 20 10.01 -13.68 6.71
C SER A 20 9.74 -12.61 5.63
N ARG A 21 10.25 -11.40 5.85
CA ARG A 21 10.13 -10.20 4.98
C ARG A 21 10.94 -10.36 3.69
N ARG A 22 10.65 -11.38 2.88
CA ARG A 22 11.36 -11.61 1.60
C ARG A 22 10.60 -11.10 0.37
N HIS A 23 9.36 -10.64 0.54
CA HIS A 23 8.49 -10.18 -0.57
C HIS A 23 8.04 -8.73 -0.45
N CYS A 24 8.41 -8.04 0.63
CA CYS A 24 8.24 -6.60 0.81
C CYS A 24 9.64 -6.02 0.99
N PRO A 25 10.22 -5.32 -0.02
CA PRO A 25 11.34 -4.44 0.23
C PRO A 25 10.85 -3.26 1.07
N ASP A 26 11.81 -2.54 1.63
CA ASP A 26 11.57 -1.36 2.47
C ASP A 26 10.71 -0.35 1.70
N LEU A 27 9.41 -0.27 2.00
CA LEU A 27 8.57 0.77 1.46
C LEU A 27 9.09 2.07 2.07
N THR A 28 9.52 3.02 1.25
CA THR A 28 10.06 4.31 1.73
C THR A 28 9.00 5.23 2.34
N VAL A 29 7.76 4.75 2.48
CA VAL A 29 6.66 5.47 3.09
C VAL A 29 6.48 4.89 4.49
N GLU A 30 6.98 5.61 5.49
CA GLU A 30 7.02 5.16 6.90
C GLU A 30 5.64 4.86 7.51
N SER A 31 4.55 5.23 6.83
CA SER A 31 3.16 5.00 7.25
C SER A 31 2.44 3.90 6.46
N CYS A 32 3.14 3.19 5.58
CA CYS A 32 2.56 2.12 4.78
C CYS A 32 2.98 0.74 5.27
N GLU A 33 2.01 -0.16 5.39
CA GLU A 33 2.21 -1.56 5.69
C GLU A 33 2.23 -2.40 4.42
N CYS A 34 3.16 -3.36 4.36
CA CYS A 34 3.24 -4.32 3.27
C CYS A 34 3.11 -5.74 3.82
N ALA A 35 2.15 -6.49 3.28
CA ALA A 35 1.88 -7.87 3.63
C ALA A 35 1.98 -8.77 2.39
N ALA A 36 2.57 -9.95 2.55
CA ALA A 36 2.68 -10.95 1.49
C ALA A 36 2.12 -12.29 1.95
N GLU A 37 1.00 -12.71 1.37
CA GLU A 37 0.36 -14.00 1.66
C GLU A 37 0.78 -15.05 0.63
N ARG A 38 1.22 -16.23 1.11
CA ARG A 38 1.43 -17.40 0.24
C ARG A 38 0.19 -18.27 0.28
N SER A 39 -0.47 -18.43 -0.85
CA SER A 39 -1.57 -19.39 -1.01
C SER A 39 -1.06 -20.81 -0.75
N GLY A 40 -1.58 -21.48 0.27
CA GLY A 40 -1.20 -22.84 0.71
C GLY A 40 -1.63 -23.98 -0.23
N ALA A 41 -1.59 -23.79 -1.55
CA ALA A 41 -1.88 -24.83 -2.53
C ALA A 41 -0.60 -25.20 -3.30
N LEU A 42 -0.33 -26.50 -3.35
CA LEU A 42 0.84 -27.14 -3.95
C LEU A 42 1.31 -26.43 -5.25
N ASN A 43 2.57 -26.00 -5.24
CA ASN A 43 3.38 -25.63 -6.41
C ASN A 43 3.00 -24.38 -7.24
N ARG A 44 2.35 -23.35 -6.67
CA ARG A 44 2.29 -22.01 -7.31
C ARG A 44 3.01 -20.94 -6.51
N ARG A 45 4.09 -20.41 -7.09
CA ARG A 45 4.96 -19.34 -6.55
C ARG A 45 4.36 -17.93 -6.64
N SER A 46 3.04 -17.77 -6.56
CA SER A 46 2.42 -16.44 -6.63
C SER A 46 2.00 -16.02 -5.24
N ALA A 47 2.85 -15.24 -4.58
CA ALA A 47 2.50 -14.56 -3.34
C ALA A 47 1.61 -13.36 -3.68
N ARG A 48 0.46 -13.24 -3.00
CA ARG A 48 -0.36 -12.03 -3.08
C ARG A 48 0.28 -10.97 -2.21
N VAL A 49 0.64 -9.84 -2.81
CA VAL A 49 1.24 -8.71 -2.11
C VAL A 49 0.18 -7.63 -1.95
N THR A 50 -0.01 -7.18 -0.72
CA THR A 50 -0.89 -6.09 -0.34
C THR A 50 -0.04 -4.97 0.23
N VAL A 51 -0.25 -3.76 -0.29
CA VAL A 51 0.30 -2.52 0.26
C VAL A 51 -0.87 -1.70 0.79
N ALA A 52 -0.82 -1.36 2.08
CA ALA A 52 -1.83 -0.56 2.75
C ALA A 52 -1.21 0.71 3.30
N CYS A 53 -1.79 1.86 2.93
CA CYS A 53 -1.41 3.18 3.38
C CYS A 53 -2.68 3.94 3.79
N ASP A 54 -3.56 3.28 4.52
CA ASP A 54 -4.75 3.93 5.07
C ASP A 54 -4.37 4.91 6.18
N ASP A 55 -5.05 6.06 6.20
CA ASP A 55 -4.82 7.12 7.20
C ASP A 55 -3.35 7.63 7.26
N ALA A 56 -2.68 7.64 6.12
CA ALA A 56 -1.29 8.07 5.97
C ALA A 56 -1.16 9.56 5.57
N ASP A 57 -2.23 10.34 5.67
CA ASP A 57 -2.29 11.77 5.32
C ASP A 57 -1.84 12.10 3.87
N LEU A 58 -1.95 11.14 2.95
CA LEU A 58 -1.47 11.30 1.58
C LEU A 58 -2.30 12.34 0.81
N THR A 59 -1.64 13.33 0.21
CA THR A 59 -2.28 14.35 -0.64
C THR A 59 -2.21 14.02 -2.14
N ASP A 60 -1.28 13.14 -2.51
CA ASP A 60 -1.05 12.68 -3.87
C ASP A 60 -1.02 11.15 -3.91
N THR A 61 -1.27 10.58 -5.09
CA THR A 61 -0.98 9.16 -5.33
C THR A 61 0.52 8.89 -5.17
N LEU A 62 0.87 7.78 -4.53
CA LEU A 62 2.27 7.35 -4.40
C LEU A 62 2.94 7.24 -5.77
N GLU A 63 4.20 7.67 -5.84
CA GLU A 63 5.00 7.48 -7.06
C GLU A 63 5.09 5.98 -7.40
N PRO A 64 4.75 5.55 -8.63
CA PRO A 64 4.71 4.13 -8.98
C PRO A 64 6.05 3.40 -8.77
N ARG A 65 7.17 4.14 -8.83
CA ARG A 65 8.52 3.62 -8.57
C ARG A 65 8.73 3.15 -7.14
N ALA A 66 7.94 3.68 -6.19
CA ALA A 66 7.96 3.26 -4.79
C ALA A 66 7.14 1.98 -4.55
N LEU A 67 6.34 1.56 -5.53
CA LEU A 67 5.45 0.40 -5.43
C LEU A 67 5.99 -0.79 -6.22
N LEU A 68 5.76 -2.00 -5.72
CA LEU A 68 6.20 -3.21 -6.39
C LEU A 68 5.28 -3.55 -7.55
N THR A 69 5.85 -3.96 -8.68
CA THR A 69 5.08 -4.46 -9.83
C THR A 69 4.28 -5.73 -9.51
N THR A 70 4.67 -6.46 -8.45
CA THR A 70 3.99 -7.64 -7.92
C THR A 70 2.83 -7.31 -6.96
N THR A 71 2.56 -6.02 -6.69
CA THR A 71 1.45 -5.60 -5.82
C THR A 71 0.13 -6.02 -6.44
N THR A 72 -0.65 -6.80 -5.69
CA THR A 72 -1.98 -7.29 -6.08
C THR A 72 -3.11 -6.47 -5.49
N SER A 73 -2.89 -5.86 -4.33
CA SER A 73 -3.86 -4.99 -3.67
C SER A 73 -3.18 -3.73 -3.16
N LEU A 74 -3.72 -2.57 -3.48
CA LEU A 74 -3.25 -1.26 -3.02
C LEU A 74 -4.39 -0.55 -2.30
N ILE A 75 -4.20 -0.28 -1.00
CA ILE A 75 -5.17 0.39 -0.15
C ILE A 75 -4.66 1.80 0.15
N LEU A 76 -5.38 2.80 -0.37
CA LEU A 76 -5.11 4.23 -0.18
C LEU A 76 -6.33 4.94 0.42
N SER A 77 -7.21 4.20 1.10
CA SER A 77 -8.43 4.75 1.67
C SER A 77 -8.15 5.70 2.84
N ASN A 78 -9.09 6.61 3.12
CA ASN A 78 -8.97 7.58 4.22
C ASN A 78 -7.74 8.48 4.09
N ASN A 79 -7.46 8.97 2.88
CA ASN A 79 -6.40 9.94 2.63
C ASN A 79 -6.98 11.26 2.10
N LYS A 80 -6.12 12.19 1.71
CA LYS A 80 -6.48 13.52 1.21
C LYS A 80 -6.17 13.66 -0.29
N ILE A 81 -6.12 12.55 -1.03
CA ILE A 81 -5.80 12.54 -2.46
C ILE A 81 -6.90 13.29 -3.20
N SER A 82 -6.54 14.38 -3.87
CA SER A 82 -7.49 15.22 -4.61
C SER A 82 -7.49 14.96 -6.12
N MET A 83 -6.39 14.41 -6.64
CA MET A 83 -6.22 14.14 -8.06
C MET A 83 -5.52 12.82 -8.31
N VAL A 84 -6.05 12.04 -9.26
CA VAL A 84 -5.37 10.86 -9.80
C VAL A 84 -4.77 11.25 -11.15
N LYS A 85 -3.44 11.39 -11.18
CA LYS A 85 -2.68 11.85 -12.33
C LYS A 85 -2.54 10.74 -13.38
N ASN A 86 -2.26 11.12 -14.61
CA ASN A 86 -1.94 10.18 -15.68
C ASN A 86 -0.73 9.32 -15.26
N GLY A 87 -0.89 8.00 -15.29
CA GLY A 87 0.17 7.07 -14.92
C GLY A 87 0.45 6.97 -13.41
N SER A 88 -0.42 7.49 -12.53
CA SER A 88 -0.33 7.34 -11.06
C SER A 88 -0.11 5.89 -10.58
N PHE A 89 -0.50 4.90 -11.38
CA PHE A 89 -0.34 3.48 -11.07
C PHE A 89 0.37 2.69 -12.18
N PHE A 90 1.15 3.40 -13.02
CA PHE A 90 1.82 2.77 -14.16
C PHE A 90 2.83 1.71 -13.71
N GLY A 91 2.83 0.55 -14.37
CA GLY A 91 3.71 -0.58 -14.03
C GLY A 91 3.15 -1.56 -13.00
N LEU A 92 2.03 -1.23 -12.33
CA LEU A 92 1.34 -2.14 -11.41
C LEU A 92 0.46 -3.14 -12.17
N HIS A 93 1.09 -3.93 -13.04
CA HIS A 93 0.39 -4.85 -13.94
C HIS A 93 -0.32 -6.00 -13.22
N SER A 94 0.15 -6.38 -12.03
CA SER A 94 -0.45 -7.40 -11.19
C SER A 94 -1.54 -6.87 -10.26
N LEU A 95 -1.84 -5.57 -10.28
CA LEU A 95 -2.81 -4.96 -9.39
C LEU A 95 -4.22 -5.42 -9.74
N GLU A 96 -4.86 -6.13 -8.83
CA GLU A 96 -6.23 -6.63 -8.95
C GLU A 96 -7.23 -5.75 -8.21
N ARG A 97 -6.78 -5.11 -7.12
CA ARG A 97 -7.61 -4.27 -6.24
C ARG A 97 -6.94 -2.94 -5.95
N LEU A 98 -7.67 -1.86 -6.17
CA LEU A 98 -7.29 -0.49 -5.81
C LEU A 98 -8.40 0.12 -4.97
N ASP A 99 -8.09 0.52 -3.74
CA ASP A 99 -9.03 1.18 -2.84
C ASP A 99 -8.65 2.65 -2.65
N LEU A 100 -9.50 3.54 -3.16
CA LEU A 100 -9.37 5.00 -3.06
C LEU A 100 -10.54 5.61 -2.27
N ARG A 101 -11.30 4.81 -1.51
CA ARG A 101 -12.46 5.31 -0.75
C ARG A 101 -12.07 6.36 0.28
N SER A 102 -13.00 7.25 0.63
CA SER A 102 -12.76 8.30 1.63
C SER A 102 -11.54 9.17 1.31
N ASN A 103 -11.38 9.54 0.04
CA ASN A 103 -10.44 10.55 -0.42
C ASN A 103 -11.17 11.82 -0.86
N LEU A 104 -10.43 12.84 -1.29
CA LEU A 104 -10.95 14.12 -1.77
C LEU A 104 -10.91 14.22 -3.30
N ILE A 105 -10.97 13.08 -4.01
CA ILE A 105 -10.73 13.02 -5.45
C ILE A 105 -11.80 13.83 -6.19
N SER A 106 -11.37 14.96 -6.75
CA SER A 106 -12.18 15.83 -7.61
C SER A 106 -11.81 15.68 -9.08
N THR A 107 -10.61 15.15 -9.37
CA THR A 107 -10.07 15.09 -10.73
C THR A 107 -9.39 13.75 -10.98
N VAL A 108 -9.72 13.14 -12.12
CA VAL A 108 -9.06 11.94 -12.63
C VAL A 108 -8.60 12.25 -14.04
N GLU A 109 -7.29 12.28 -14.24
CA GLU A 109 -6.72 12.59 -15.54
C GLU A 109 -6.91 11.44 -16.54
N PRO A 110 -7.03 11.73 -17.85
CA PRO A 110 -6.98 10.70 -18.88
C PRO A 110 -5.72 9.84 -18.73
N GLY A 111 -5.88 8.52 -18.68
CA GLY A 111 -4.75 7.60 -18.51
C GLY A 111 -4.32 7.35 -17.06
N ALA A 112 -5.05 7.86 -16.06
CA ALA A 112 -4.78 7.59 -14.65
C ALA A 112 -4.61 6.09 -14.30
N PHE A 113 -5.44 5.24 -14.91
CA PHE A 113 -5.42 3.78 -14.71
C PHE A 113 -4.72 3.02 -15.83
N ARG A 114 -3.93 3.70 -16.67
CA ARG A 114 -3.23 3.08 -17.80
C ARG A 114 -2.24 2.03 -17.29
N GLY A 115 -2.32 0.82 -17.85
CA GLY A 115 -1.40 -0.29 -17.52
C GLY A 115 -1.88 -1.20 -16.38
N LEU A 116 -3.01 -0.90 -15.75
CA LEU A 116 -3.65 -1.74 -14.73
C LEU A 116 -4.46 -2.89 -15.38
N VAL A 117 -3.76 -3.81 -16.04
CA VAL A 117 -4.37 -4.87 -16.87
C VAL A 117 -5.13 -5.94 -16.08
N MET A 118 -4.80 -6.13 -14.80
CA MET A 118 -5.44 -7.12 -13.92
C MET A 118 -6.50 -6.51 -12.99
N LEU A 119 -6.74 -5.19 -13.07
CA LEU A 119 -7.64 -4.50 -12.16
C LEU A 119 -9.07 -4.97 -12.37
N LYS A 120 -9.70 -5.41 -11.30
CA LYS A 120 -11.07 -5.95 -11.32
C LYS A 120 -12.09 -4.82 -11.08
N ARG A 121 -13.28 -4.99 -11.65
CA ARG A 121 -14.42 -4.07 -11.50
C ARG A 121 -15.07 -4.22 -10.13
#